data_AF-B1PMB5-F1
#
_entry.id   AF-B1PMB5-F1
#
_cell.length_a   1.000
_cell.length_b   1.000
_cell.length_c   1.000
_cell.angle_alpha   90.00
_cell.angle_beta   90.00
_cell.angle_gamma   90.00
#
_symmetry.space_group_name_H-M   'P 1'
#
loop_
_entity.id
_entity.type
_entity.pdbx_description
1 polymer ?
#
loop_
_entity_poly.entity_id
_entity_poly.type
_entity_poly.pdbx_seq_one_letter_code
_entity_poly.pdbx_strand_id
1 'polypeptide(L)'
;MAQNIPASGRERSIQQEVPVLPLRDVVVYPHMVIPLFVGRDKSIRALDAAMATDKQILLIAQKSADVDEPRVKDLYEIGTLANILQLLKLPDGTVKVLVEGSQRAQID
;
A
#
# COMPACT_ATOMS: atom_id res chain seq x y z
N MET A 1 -21.00 33.36 -29.59
CA MET A 1 -20.97 33.36 -28.12
C MET A 1 -21.46 31.99 -27.65
N ALA A 2 -20.78 31.44 -26.63
CA ALA A 2 -21.02 30.18 -25.92
C ALA A 2 -20.98 28.87 -26.74
N GLN A 3 -19.81 28.24 -26.75
CA GLN A 3 -19.63 26.82 -27.03
C GLN A 3 -20.14 26.02 -25.82
N ASN A 4 -20.92 24.97 -26.09
CA ASN A 4 -21.47 24.09 -25.08
C ASN A 4 -20.38 23.12 -24.60
N ILE A 5 -19.74 23.43 -23.47
CA ILE A 5 -18.74 22.56 -22.83
C ILE A 5 -19.51 21.46 -22.07
N PRO A 6 -19.34 20.16 -22.38
CA PRO A 6 -19.93 19.11 -21.57
C PRO A 6 -19.31 19.10 -20.17
N ALA A 7 -20.17 19.10 -19.16
CA ALA A 7 -19.81 19.03 -17.76
C ALA A 7 -18.92 17.81 -17.47
N SER A 8 -17.89 18.04 -16.65
CA SER A 8 -16.88 17.10 -16.18
C SER A 8 -17.45 15.73 -15.84
N GLY A 9 -16.92 14.68 -16.48
CA GLY A 9 -17.15 13.30 -16.08
C GLY A 9 -16.73 13.11 -14.63
N ARG A 10 -17.64 12.62 -13.78
CA ARG A 10 -17.27 12.03 -12.50
C ARG A 10 -16.30 10.88 -12.82
N GLU A 11 -15.03 11.02 -12.47
CA GLU A 11 -14.14 9.88 -12.33
C GLU A 11 -14.83 8.91 -11.37
N ARG A 12 -15.26 7.76 -11.89
CA ARG A 12 -15.77 6.70 -11.03
C ARG A 12 -14.60 6.32 -10.13
N SER A 13 -14.75 6.45 -8.82
CA SER A 13 -13.82 5.82 -7.89
C SER A 13 -13.88 4.32 -8.18
N ILE A 14 -12.81 3.81 -8.78
CA ILE A 14 -12.64 2.40 -9.05
C ILE A 14 -12.39 1.77 -7.68
N GLN A 15 -13.38 1.07 -7.13
CA GLN A 15 -13.17 0.25 -5.96
C GLN A 15 -12.30 -0.93 -6.37
N GLN A 16 -11.08 -0.96 -5.86
CA GLN A 16 -10.10 -2.00 -6.13
C GLN A 16 -9.72 -2.68 -4.82
N GLU A 17 -9.86 -3.99 -4.76
CA GLU A 17 -9.34 -4.77 -3.65
C GLU A 17 -7.82 -4.90 -3.81
N VAL A 18 -7.07 -4.36 -2.87
CA VAL A 18 -5.60 -4.40 -2.86
C VAL A 18 -5.12 -4.89 -1.48
N PRO A 19 -4.13 -5.80 -1.41
CA PRO A 19 -3.53 -6.18 -0.14
C PRO A 19 -2.97 -4.96 0.61
N VAL A 20 -3.11 -4.95 1.93
CA VAL A 20 -2.64 -3.86 2.79
C VAL A 20 -1.40 -4.30 3.56
N LEU A 21 -0.37 -3.46 3.56
CA LEU A 21 0.83 -3.61 4.39
C LEU A 21 0.91 -2.46 5.41
N PRO A 22 0.64 -2.74 6.70
CA PRO A 22 0.83 -1.77 7.77
C PRO A 22 2.30 -1.42 7.97
N LEU A 23 2.62 -0.13 8.03
CA LEU A 23 3.96 0.41 8.28
C LEU A 23 4.02 1.07 9.64
N ARG A 24 5.03 0.71 10.42
CA ARG A 24 5.21 1.22 11.78
C ARG A 24 6.10 2.45 11.83
N ASP A 25 7.29 2.31 11.26
CA ASP A 25 8.40 3.25 11.49
C ASP A 25 8.56 4.27 10.34
N VAL A 26 7.79 4.11 9.26
CA VAL A 26 7.93 4.89 8.03
C VAL A 26 6.60 5.19 7.36
N VAL A 27 6.54 6.33 6.67
CA VAL A 27 5.47 6.70 5.74
C VAL A 27 6.06 6.81 4.34
N VAL A 28 5.50 6.09 3.38
CA VAL A 28 5.92 6.15 1.98
C VAL A 28 5.06 7.13 1.23
N TYR A 29 5.67 8.05 0.49
CA TYR A 29 4.99 9.00 -0.39
C TYR A 29 5.08 8.57 -1.85
N PRO A 30 4.21 9.10 -2.74
CA PRO A 30 4.37 8.95 -4.18
C PRO A 30 5.79 9.25 -4.66
N HIS A 31 6.27 8.46 -5.62
CA HIS A 31 7.60 8.49 -6.24
C HIS A 31 8.78 8.09 -5.34
N MET A 32 8.55 7.79 -4.06
CA MET A 32 9.61 7.24 -3.21
C MET A 32 9.90 5.78 -3.59
N VAL A 33 11.20 5.47 -3.75
CA VAL A 33 11.69 4.09 -3.86
C VAL A 33 12.42 3.72 -2.58
N ILE A 34 11.88 2.77 -1.82
CA ILE A 34 12.41 2.44 -0.48
C ILE A 34 12.42 0.91 -0.25
N PRO A 35 13.50 0.36 0.34
CA PRO A 35 13.50 -1.01 0.80
C PRO A 35 12.77 -1.14 2.14
N LEU A 36 11.92 -2.17 2.28
CA LEU A 36 11.23 -2.53 3.51
C LEU A 36 11.61 -3.95 3.94
N PHE A 37 11.67 -4.18 5.26
CA PHE A 37 11.87 -5.51 5.85
C PHE A 37 10.58 -5.96 6.52
N VAL A 38 10.12 -7.15 6.16
CA VAL A 38 8.82 -7.68 6.60
C VAL A 38 9.03 -9.04 7.25
N GLY A 39 8.65 -9.17 8.52
CA GLY A 39 8.82 -10.40 9.30
C GLY A 39 7.54 -10.99 9.88
N ARG A 40 6.40 -10.29 9.84
CA ARG A 40 5.12 -10.80 10.35
C ARG A 40 4.43 -11.67 9.30
N ASP A 41 4.00 -12.87 9.66
CA ASP A 41 3.34 -13.82 8.74
C ASP A 41 2.18 -13.20 7.95
N LYS A 42 1.31 -12.42 8.62
CA LYS A 42 0.19 -11.73 7.97
C LYS A 42 0.66 -10.75 6.88
N SER A 43 1.75 -10.02 7.13
CA SER A 43 2.34 -9.08 6.18
C SER A 43 3.04 -9.80 5.02
N ILE A 44 3.71 -10.92 5.28
CA ILE A 44 4.31 -11.76 4.23
C ILE A 44 3.21 -12.33 3.31
N ARG A 45 2.08 -12.77 3.87
CA ARG A 45 0.92 -13.22 3.06
C ARG A 45 0.34 -12.11 2.21
N ALA A 46 0.29 -10.87 2.71
CA ALA A 46 -0.16 -9.71 1.92
C ALA A 46 0.79 -9.44 0.74
N LEU A 47 2.11 -9.56 0.94
CA LEU A 47 3.09 -9.46 -0.14
C LEU A 47 2.91 -10.59 -1.17
N ASP A 48 2.76 -11.84 -0.72
CA ASP A 48 2.54 -12.97 -1.62
C ASP A 48 1.23 -12.79 -2.44
N ALA A 49 0.16 -12.28 -1.83
CA ALA A 49 -1.10 -11.96 -2.52
C ALA A 49 -0.96 -10.83 -3.55
N ALA A 50 -0.18 -9.78 -3.23
CA ALA A 50 0.11 -8.71 -4.17
C ALA A 50 0.93 -9.22 -5.36
N MET A 51 1.93 -10.07 -5.11
CA MET A 51 2.76 -10.68 -6.15
C MET A 51 1.99 -11.64 -7.08
N ALA A 52 0.87 -12.20 -6.62
CA ALA A 52 -0.01 -13.05 -7.42
C ALA A 52 -1.00 -12.26 -8.31
N THR A 53 -1.06 -10.93 -8.14
CA THR A 53 -1.96 -10.03 -8.88
C THR A 53 -1.13 -8.96 -9.61
N ASP A 54 -1.54 -7.69 -9.58
CA ASP A 54 -0.90 -6.59 -10.31
C ASP A 54 0.39 -6.06 -9.65
N LYS A 55 0.93 -6.80 -8.65
CA LYS A 55 2.09 -6.38 -7.84
C LYS A 55 1.88 -5.05 -7.12
N GLN A 56 0.61 -4.69 -6.89
CA GLN A 56 0.22 -3.51 -6.16
C GLN A 56 -0.04 -3.86 -4.69
N ILE A 57 0.39 -2.97 -3.80
CA ILE A 57 0.18 -3.10 -2.38
C ILE A 57 -0.14 -1.72 -1.79
N LEU A 58 -1.11 -1.66 -0.88
CA LEU A 58 -1.46 -0.43 -0.19
C LEU A 58 -0.65 -0.32 1.10
N LEU A 59 0.22 0.68 1.17
CA LEU A 59 1.07 0.96 2.32
C LEU A 59 0.35 1.95 3.25
N ILE A 60 0.07 1.54 4.49
CA ILE A 60 -0.68 2.38 5.44
C ILE A 60 0.09 2.49 6.75
N ALA A 61 0.26 3.71 7.25
CA ALA A 61 0.87 3.92 8.55
C ALA A 61 -0.04 3.47 9.70
N GLN A 62 0.57 2.96 10.76
CA GLN A 62 -0.12 2.65 12.01
C GLN A 62 -0.27 3.92 12.87
N LYS A 63 -1.37 4.04 13.61
CA LYS A 63 -1.60 5.16 14.55
C LYS A 63 -0.68 5.10 15.77
N SER A 64 -0.35 3.89 16.22
CA SER A 64 0.59 3.64 17.31
C SER A 64 1.55 2.53 16.91
N ALA A 65 2.82 2.71 17.23
CA ALA A 65 3.88 1.75 16.95
C ALA A 65 3.87 0.54 17.90
N ASP A 66 3.19 0.66 19.05
CA ASP A 66 3.17 -0.37 20.10
C ASP A 66 2.18 -1.50 19.79
N VAL A 67 1.43 -1.40 18.69
CA VAL A 67 0.42 -2.39 18.31
C VAL A 67 1.04 -3.43 17.37
N ASP A 68 1.28 -4.63 17.91
CA ASP A 68 1.88 -5.71 17.12
C ASP A 68 0.93 -6.35 16.10
N GLU A 69 -0.36 -6.37 16.39
CA GLU A 69 -1.37 -6.86 15.46
C GLU A 69 -2.42 -5.76 15.21
N PRO A 70 -2.11 -4.78 14.32
CA PRO A 70 -3.02 -3.67 14.08
C PRO A 70 -4.29 -4.16 13.40
N ARG A 71 -5.43 -3.69 13.91
CA ARG A 71 -6.73 -3.81 13.24
C ARG A 71 -6.97 -2.57 12.38
N VAL A 72 -8.01 -2.61 11.55
CA VAL A 72 -8.39 -1.49 10.66
C VAL A 72 -8.45 -0.15 11.42
N LYS A 73 -9.06 -0.12 12.61
CA LYS A 73 -9.15 1.10 13.44
C LYS A 73 -7.80 1.66 13.92
N ASP A 74 -6.77 0.81 13.98
CA ASP A 74 -5.43 1.15 14.44
C ASP A 74 -4.56 1.69 13.28
N LEU A 75 -5.11 1.72 12.05
CA LEU A 75 -4.48 2.28 10.86
C LEU A 75 -5.05 3.67 10.54
N TYR A 76 -4.25 4.49 9.85
CA TYR A 76 -4.77 5.69 9.19
C TYR A 76 -5.63 5.33 7.97
N GLU A 77 -6.56 6.21 7.59
CA GLU A 77 -7.48 5.96 6.48
C GLU A 77 -6.84 6.22 5.11
N ILE A 78 -5.82 7.08 5.07
CA ILE A 78 -5.09 7.41 3.84
C ILE A 78 -3.70 6.75 3.90
N GLY A 79 -3.39 6.03 2.83
CA GLY A 79 -2.10 5.41 2.59
C GLY A 79 -1.56 5.75 1.20
N THR A 80 -0.55 4.99 0.80
CA THR A 80 0.07 5.10 -0.52
C THR A 80 -0.02 3.76 -1.23
N LEU A 81 -0.70 3.74 -2.38
CA LEU A 81 -0.64 2.61 -3.30
C LEU A 81 0.77 2.55 -3.88
N ALA A 82 1.40 1.38 -3.83
CA ALA A 82 2.78 1.17 -4.25
C ALA A 82 2.91 -0.05 -5.15
N ASN A 83 3.90 -0.02 -6.04
CA ASN A 83 4.28 -1.16 -6.86
C ASN A 83 5.45 -1.91 -6.21
N ILE A 84 5.39 -3.23 -6.19
CA ILE A 84 6.51 -4.07 -5.76
C ILE A 84 7.50 -4.22 -6.92
N LEU A 85 8.70 -3.66 -6.75
CA LEU A 85 9.78 -3.73 -7.74
C LEU A 85 10.60 -5.01 -7.60
N GLN A 86 10.89 -5.40 -6.35
CA GLN A 86 11.70 -6.58 -6.05
C GLN A 86 11.25 -7.22 -4.75
N LEU A 87 11.26 -8.55 -4.69
CA LEU A 87 11.01 -9.33 -3.47
C LEU A 87 12.12 -10.37 -3.31
N LEU A 88 12.74 -10.40 -2.12
CA LEU A 88 13.76 -11.38 -1.75
C LEU A 88 13.42 -12.01 -0.40
N LYS A 89 13.18 -13.32 -0.38
CA LYS A 89 13.04 -14.10 0.86
C LYS A 89 14.42 -14.36 1.44
N LEU A 90 14.63 -14.01 2.70
CA LEU A 90 15.89 -14.18 3.41
C LEU A 90 15.93 -15.54 4.14
N PRO A 91 17.12 -16.09 4.45
CA PRO A 91 17.24 -17.40 5.11
C PRO A 91 16.61 -17.48 6.50
N ASP A 92 16.42 -16.34 7.17
CA ASP A 92 15.78 -16.24 8.49
C ASP A 92 14.23 -16.22 8.43
N GLY A 93 13.66 -16.33 7.23
CA GLY A 93 12.22 -16.30 7.00
C GLY A 93 11.64 -14.90 6.80
N THR A 94 12.42 -13.84 6.99
CA THR A 94 11.97 -12.48 6.69
C THR A 94 12.01 -12.20 5.18
N VAL A 95 11.29 -11.17 4.75
CA VAL A 95 11.25 -10.73 3.36
C VAL A 95 11.79 -9.32 3.25
N LYS A 96 12.79 -9.12 2.38
CA LYS A 96 13.21 -7.79 1.93
C LYS A 96 12.47 -7.47 0.64
N VAL A 97 11.73 -6.36 0.63
CA VAL A 97 10.97 -5.89 -0.53
C VAL A 97 11.42 -4.49 -0.93
N LEU A 98 11.55 -4.22 -2.22
CA LEU A 98 11.75 -2.88 -2.76
C LEU A 98 10.44 -2.40 -3.37
N VAL A 99 9.95 -1.26 -2.93
CA VAL A 99 8.66 -0.70 -3.39
C VAL A 99 8.84 0.70 -3.96
N GLU A 100 7.98 1.07 -4.90
CA GLU A 100 7.83 2.44 -5.41
C GLU A 100 6.42 2.95 -5.10
N GLY A 101 6.32 4.08 -4.39
CA GLY A 101 5.04 4.75 -4.15
C GLY A 101 4.46 5.30 -5.46
N SER A 102 3.19 5.04 -5.74
CA SER A 102 2.51 5.51 -6.96
C SER A 102 1.62 6.71 -6.68
N GLN A 103 0.58 6.54 -5.86
CA GLN A 103 -0.40 7.58 -5.55
C GLN A 103 -0.99 7.38 -4.15
N ARG A 104 -1.61 8.41 -3.59
CA ARG A 104 -2.37 8.26 -2.35
C ARG A 104 -3.68 7.53 -2.62
N ALA A 105 -4.11 6.70 -1.66
CA ALA A 105 -5.41 6.04 -1.70
C ALA A 105 -6.04 6.07 -0.31
N GLN A 106 -7.37 6.06 -0.28
CA GLN A 106 -8.17 6.00 0.94
C GLN A 106 -8.82 4.62 1.05
N ILE A 107 -8.86 4.06 2.26
CA ILE A 107 -9.65 2.86 2.57
C ILE A 107 -11.09 3.28 2.93
N ASP A 108 -12.06 2.52 2.43
CA ASP A 108 -13.49 2.71 2.67
C ASP A 108 -14.07 1.58 3.55
#